data_AF-A0A7C2ZC58-F1
#
_entry.id   AF-A0A7C2ZC58-F1
#
_cell.length_a   1.000
_cell.length_b   1.000
_cell.length_c   1.000
_cell.angle_alpha   90.00
_cell.angle_beta   90.00
_cell.angle_gamma   90.00
#
_symmetry.space_group_name_H-M   'P 1'
#
loop_
_entity.id
_entity.type
_entity.pdbx_description
1 polymer ?
#
loop_
_entity_poly.entity_id
_entity_poly.type
_entity_poly.pdbx_seq_one_letter_code
_entity_poly.pdbx_strand_id
1 'polypeptide(L)'
;MRTKIKQNQKDQGSVLALVVISLVILSTLGIGLLRVAYGVRRQAISLKNETVAMLAAEAGYEKAIFWMSQQQDMLSTLQNGADGTSGTINFQDGDCDYSVEFFTFAGSRPVYKVVSNGHSGVFNKTVSVLVLQAISGWDMGICRVPSGASSTYPVNFADGEIIDMPLHINKFDDSPDNKDIYIIGRPQFLRSVAMGESRKTAGGVDKYSSVMDLFDGGIYFDQPDSRITDEASVQSKIDRFKESTKNQFRFTPVANAPVTKPNPAVQLEFFVNNSGVGKVRITNNCTVRGYKRNRDYKTWGFRVKPGSGGTKYERYDIYAYHLMSDDAVANGERIVRRIEQTYVTQSIGGIESEPGGQIFVDGNVIIGGNKSRHNGDQIVKGKITVVATGNIWIADSVMVDGPHDANGKPSQNNPNVLGLIAQGVIKVVDPGMSDYGYVDNTPVEPKGFTYVPIGRHNSGQSVHKRYLPDPMVVEGAITVGGGGWGAENVKRGWYGGRKEASGPTDVLIVRGTISEAVRGVVGLIGRDGFTKQYYLDERLLEGVLPGDIWLKGKYIPAPAGWNDYRP
;
A
#
# COMPACT_ATOMS: atom_id res chain seq x y z
N MET A 1 -45.58 121.20 16.05
CA MET A 1 -45.25 119.82 16.46
C MET A 1 -45.90 118.85 15.48
N ARG A 2 -45.11 118.14 14.67
CA ARG A 2 -45.60 117.05 13.79
C ARG A 2 -44.85 115.77 14.17
N THR A 3 -45.60 114.80 14.69
CA THR A 3 -45.13 113.48 15.11
C THR A 3 -44.94 112.59 13.87
N LYS A 4 -43.75 112.01 13.71
CA LYS A 4 -43.46 110.99 12.68
C LYS A 4 -43.77 109.60 13.24
N ILE A 5 -44.59 108.83 12.54
CA ILE A 5 -44.78 107.39 12.77
C ILE A 5 -43.66 106.64 12.03
N LYS A 6 -42.90 105.81 12.76
CA LYS A 6 -41.95 104.84 12.18
C LYS A 6 -42.68 103.52 11.92
N GLN A 7 -42.69 103.08 10.66
CA GLN A 7 -43.04 101.70 10.30
C GLN A 7 -41.82 100.79 10.53
N ASN A 8 -41.99 99.73 11.32
CA ASN A 8 -41.06 98.61 11.40
C ASN A 8 -41.40 97.62 10.27
N GLN A 9 -40.53 97.54 9.26
CA GLN A 9 -40.50 96.39 8.34
C GLN A 9 -39.90 95.20 9.09
N LYS A 10 -40.67 94.10 9.19
CA LYS A 10 -40.16 92.80 9.63
C LYS A 10 -39.46 92.12 8.46
N ASP A 11 -38.14 91.94 8.56
CA ASP A 11 -37.36 91.11 7.65
C ASP A 11 -37.74 89.63 7.82
N GLN A 12 -38.57 89.08 6.93
CA GLN A 12 -38.92 87.66 6.86
C GLN A 12 -38.19 86.91 5.72
N GLY A 13 -37.05 87.42 5.25
CA GLY A 13 -36.29 86.83 4.13
C GLY A 13 -35.25 85.76 4.50
N SER A 14 -34.80 85.68 5.76
CA SER A 14 -33.66 84.83 6.16
C SER A 14 -34.03 83.37 6.45
N VAL A 15 -35.27 83.11 6.89
CA VAL A 15 -35.74 81.75 7.24
C VAL A 15 -35.86 80.87 5.99
N LEU A 16 -36.37 81.41 4.88
CA LEU A 16 -36.51 80.66 3.62
C LEU A 16 -35.14 80.24 3.08
N ALA A 17 -34.15 81.14 3.10
CA ALA A 17 -32.79 80.85 2.67
C ALA A 17 -32.14 79.76 3.54
N LEU A 18 -32.31 79.81 4.86
CA LEU A 18 -31.83 78.78 5.80
C LEU A 18 -32.50 77.42 5.57
N VAL A 19 -33.81 77.39 5.29
CA VAL A 19 -34.55 76.16 4.98
C VAL A 19 -34.08 75.56 3.66
N VAL A 20 -33.86 76.37 2.63
CA VAL A 20 -33.34 75.92 1.32
C VAL A 20 -31.90 75.39 1.46
N ILE A 21 -31.03 76.08 2.19
CA ILE A 21 -29.66 75.62 2.47
C ILE A 21 -29.69 74.29 3.23
N SER A 22 -30.55 74.17 4.25
CA SER A 22 -30.72 72.94 5.03
C SER A 22 -31.22 71.77 4.17
N LEU A 23 -32.18 72.01 3.26
CA LEU A 23 -32.67 71.01 2.31
C LEU A 23 -31.57 70.56 1.34
N VAL A 24 -30.74 71.47 0.85
CA VAL A 24 -29.60 71.15 -0.02
C VAL A 24 -28.55 70.31 0.73
N ILE A 25 -28.22 70.67 1.97
CA ILE A 25 -27.29 69.92 2.83
C ILE A 25 -27.84 68.51 3.12
N LEU A 26 -29.11 68.39 3.51
CA LEU A 26 -29.74 67.09 3.77
C LEU A 26 -29.84 66.23 2.51
N SER A 27 -30.13 66.83 1.35
CA SER A 27 -30.19 66.11 0.08
C SER A 27 -28.82 65.61 -0.36
N THR A 28 -27.78 66.45 -0.22
CA THR A 28 -26.39 66.06 -0.54
C THR A 28 -25.87 64.98 0.42
N LEU A 29 -26.16 65.08 1.71
CA LEU A 29 -25.86 64.03 2.69
C LEU A 29 -26.62 62.74 2.39
N GLY A 30 -27.90 62.82 2.04
CA GLY A 30 -28.73 61.67 1.66
C GLY A 30 -28.21 60.94 0.42
N ILE A 31 -27.83 61.69 -0.62
CA ILE A 31 -27.20 61.12 -1.83
C ILE A 31 -25.83 60.51 -1.50
N GLY A 32 -25.04 61.16 -0.63
CA GLY A 32 -23.76 60.65 -0.16
C GLY A 32 -23.89 59.31 0.56
N LEU A 33 -24.82 59.20 1.51
CA LEU A 33 -25.11 57.95 2.23
C LEU A 33 -25.63 56.85 1.31
N LEU A 34 -26.48 57.18 0.33
CA LEU A 34 -26.96 56.21 -0.67
C LEU A 34 -25.82 55.68 -1.55
N ARG A 35 -24.87 56.52 -1.96
CA ARG A 35 -23.69 56.09 -2.71
C ARG A 35 -22.78 55.19 -1.89
N VAL A 36 -22.56 55.52 -0.60
CA VAL A 36 -21.78 54.67 0.31
C VAL A 36 -22.47 53.32 0.51
N ALA A 37 -23.78 53.31 0.81
CA ALA A 37 -24.55 52.08 0.95
C ALA A 37 -24.55 51.23 -0.33
N TYR A 38 -24.67 51.87 -1.49
CA TYR A 38 -24.57 51.19 -2.80
C TYR A 38 -23.17 50.59 -3.01
N GLY A 39 -22.11 51.32 -2.68
CA GLY A 39 -20.73 50.87 -2.75
C GLY A 39 -20.46 49.65 -1.85
N VAL A 40 -20.86 49.74 -0.57
CA VAL A 40 -20.74 48.64 0.40
C VAL A 40 -21.52 47.42 -0.06
N ARG A 41 -22.75 47.60 -0.57
CA ARG A 41 -23.55 46.49 -1.11
C ARG A 41 -22.89 45.84 -2.32
N ARG A 42 -22.34 46.61 -3.25
CA ARG A 42 -21.59 46.06 -4.40
C ARG A 42 -20.37 45.28 -3.95
N GLN A 43 -19.61 45.82 -3.00
CA GLN A 43 -18.42 45.16 -2.48
C GLN A 43 -18.77 43.86 -1.75
N ALA A 44 -19.85 43.85 -0.97
CA ALA A 44 -20.36 42.64 -0.32
C ALA A 44 -20.83 41.58 -1.33
N ILE A 45 -21.53 41.96 -2.39
CA ILE A 45 -21.92 41.05 -3.47
C ILE A 45 -20.68 40.50 -4.20
N SER A 46 -19.70 41.36 -4.47
CA SER A 46 -18.43 40.96 -5.10
C SER A 46 -17.68 39.94 -4.25
N LEU A 47 -17.54 40.19 -2.95
CA LEU A 47 -16.86 39.27 -2.04
C LEU A 47 -17.63 37.97 -1.86
N LYS A 48 -18.97 38.04 -1.77
CA LYS A 48 -19.85 36.85 -1.72
C LYS A 48 -19.60 35.99 -2.95
N ASN A 49 -19.72 36.56 -4.15
CA ASN A 49 -19.58 35.81 -5.39
C ASN A 49 -18.16 35.26 -5.57
N GLU A 50 -17.12 36.02 -5.21
CA GLU A 50 -15.75 35.49 -5.24
C GLU A 50 -15.58 34.30 -4.29
N THR A 51 -16.14 34.38 -3.07
CA THR A 51 -16.09 33.28 -2.10
C THR A 51 -16.87 32.07 -2.58
N VAL A 52 -18.05 32.28 -3.19
CA VAL A 52 -18.87 31.20 -3.76
C VAL A 52 -18.12 30.51 -4.90
N ALA A 53 -17.48 31.26 -5.80
CA ALA A 53 -16.68 30.68 -6.89
C ALA A 53 -15.52 29.82 -6.33
N MET A 54 -14.83 30.29 -5.28
CA MET A 54 -13.76 29.53 -4.63
C MET A 54 -14.28 28.24 -3.99
N LEU A 55 -15.35 28.31 -3.19
CA LEU A 55 -15.94 27.13 -2.55
C LEU A 55 -16.53 26.14 -3.57
N ALA A 56 -17.07 26.63 -4.68
CA ALA A 56 -17.54 25.78 -5.76
C ALA A 56 -16.38 25.01 -6.42
N ALA A 57 -15.23 25.65 -6.64
CA ALA A 57 -14.04 24.98 -7.17
C ALA A 57 -13.48 23.93 -6.19
N GLU A 58 -13.45 24.23 -4.89
CA GLU A 58 -13.04 23.25 -3.86
C GLU A 58 -14.00 22.05 -3.82
N ALA A 59 -15.31 22.28 -3.91
CA ALA A 59 -16.31 21.21 -3.94
C ALA A 59 -16.17 20.31 -5.17
N GLY A 60 -15.85 20.88 -6.34
CA GLY A 60 -15.56 20.10 -7.54
C GLY A 60 -14.29 19.24 -7.39
N TYR A 61 -13.23 19.78 -6.79
CA TYR A 61 -12.04 19.02 -6.43
C TYR A 61 -12.36 17.86 -5.47
N GLU A 62 -13.10 18.11 -4.39
CA GLU A 62 -13.48 17.06 -3.42
C GLU A 62 -14.33 15.96 -4.07
N LYS A 63 -15.27 16.34 -4.96
CA LYS A 63 -16.08 15.39 -5.72
C LYS A 63 -15.21 14.49 -6.59
N ALA A 64 -14.22 15.06 -7.27
CA ALA A 64 -13.28 14.33 -8.10
C ALA A 64 -12.45 13.34 -7.26
N ILE A 65 -11.87 13.79 -6.13
CA ILE A 65 -11.09 12.92 -5.23
C ILE A 65 -11.94 11.78 -4.67
N PHE A 66 -13.18 12.07 -4.28
CA PHE A 66 -14.11 11.05 -3.83
C PHE A 66 -14.39 10.02 -4.93
N TRP A 67 -14.68 10.45 -6.16
CA TRP A 67 -14.87 9.54 -7.29
C TRP A 67 -13.62 8.70 -7.57
N MET A 68 -12.42 9.30 -7.55
CA MET A 68 -11.15 8.59 -7.71
C MET A 68 -11.00 7.49 -6.64
N SER A 69 -11.38 7.81 -5.40
CA SER A 69 -11.33 6.87 -4.28
C SER A 69 -12.31 5.71 -4.36
N GLN A 70 -13.19 5.67 -5.37
CA GLN A 70 -14.11 4.57 -5.64
C GLN A 70 -13.66 3.66 -6.79
N GLN A 71 -12.72 4.10 -7.64
CA GLN A 71 -12.28 3.35 -8.82
C GLN A 71 -11.31 2.23 -8.49
N GLN A 72 -11.62 0.97 -8.80
CA GLN A 72 -10.77 -0.21 -8.53
C GLN A 72 -9.31 0.01 -8.96
N ASP A 73 -9.13 0.47 -10.20
CA ASP A 73 -7.85 0.87 -10.73
C ASP A 73 -7.99 2.17 -11.54
N MET A 74 -7.49 3.28 -10.98
CA MET A 74 -7.64 4.60 -11.57
C MET A 74 -7.02 4.73 -12.96
N LEU A 75 -5.91 4.05 -13.20
CA LEU A 75 -5.16 4.17 -14.45
C LEU A 75 -5.93 3.54 -15.61
N SER A 76 -6.43 2.32 -15.43
CA SER A 76 -7.29 1.63 -16.39
C SER A 76 -8.65 2.31 -16.53
N THR A 77 -9.24 2.83 -15.44
CA THR A 77 -10.48 3.61 -15.51
C THR A 77 -10.36 4.82 -16.44
N LEU A 78 -9.25 5.56 -16.34
CA LEU A 78 -9.01 6.73 -17.21
C LEU A 78 -8.76 6.32 -18.67
N GLN A 79 -8.00 5.25 -18.91
CA GLN A 79 -7.74 4.74 -20.26
C GLN A 79 -9.02 4.27 -20.96
N ASN A 80 -9.96 3.69 -20.21
CA ASN A 80 -11.23 3.21 -20.73
C ASN A 80 -12.28 4.33 -20.89
N GLY A 81 -11.96 5.57 -20.51
CA GLY A 81 -12.86 6.72 -20.65
C GLY A 81 -14.13 6.61 -19.80
N ALA A 82 -14.01 6.10 -18.57
CA ALA A 82 -15.17 5.90 -17.70
C ALA A 82 -15.92 7.21 -17.38
N ASP A 83 -17.22 7.08 -17.16
CA ASP A 83 -18.08 8.18 -16.71
C ASP A 83 -17.63 8.70 -15.32
N GLY A 84 -17.69 10.02 -15.14
CA GLY A 84 -17.28 10.69 -13.89
C GLY A 84 -15.84 11.20 -13.87
N THR A 85 -15.09 11.01 -14.96
CA THR A 85 -13.78 11.68 -15.18
C THR A 85 -13.92 13.19 -15.34
N SER A 86 -15.10 13.68 -15.71
CA SER A 86 -15.45 15.09 -15.67
C SER A 86 -16.92 15.25 -15.31
N GLY A 87 -17.30 16.46 -14.88
CA GLY A 87 -18.69 16.75 -14.57
C GLY A 87 -18.92 18.18 -14.13
N THR A 88 -20.20 18.51 -13.92
CA THR A 88 -20.65 19.81 -13.43
C THR A 88 -21.47 19.64 -12.17
N ILE A 89 -21.27 20.52 -11.19
CA ILE A 89 -22.07 20.58 -9.96
C ILE A 89 -22.71 21.96 -9.89
N ASN A 90 -24.03 22.00 -9.70
CA ASN A 90 -24.77 23.24 -9.59
C ASN A 90 -25.13 23.49 -8.12
N PHE A 91 -24.88 24.71 -7.65
CA PHE A 91 -25.29 25.22 -6.36
C PHE A 91 -26.31 26.35 -6.56
N GLN A 92 -26.90 26.83 -5.46
CA GLN A 92 -27.91 27.89 -5.54
C GLN A 92 -27.35 29.23 -6.07
N ASP A 93 -26.11 29.56 -5.72
CA ASP A 93 -25.48 30.86 -5.99
C ASP A 93 -24.23 30.75 -6.90
N GLY A 94 -23.97 29.58 -7.48
CA GLY A 94 -22.80 29.31 -8.32
C GLY A 94 -22.79 27.87 -8.83
N ASP A 95 -21.80 27.55 -9.63
CA ASP A 95 -21.60 26.21 -10.21
C ASP A 95 -20.10 25.91 -10.31
N CYS A 96 -19.77 24.65 -10.58
CA CYS A 96 -18.41 24.29 -10.96
C CYS A 96 -18.40 23.20 -12.03
N ASP A 97 -17.36 23.20 -12.85
CA ASP A 97 -16.93 22.02 -13.60
C ASP A 97 -15.65 21.44 -13.00
N TYR A 98 -15.44 20.15 -13.22
CA TYR A 98 -14.19 19.48 -12.86
C TYR A 98 -13.81 18.45 -13.92
N SER A 99 -12.50 18.14 -13.97
CA SER A 99 -11.93 17.08 -14.76
C SER A 99 -10.78 16.37 -14.02
N VAL A 100 -10.61 15.09 -14.32
CA VAL A 100 -9.54 14.23 -13.83
C VAL A 100 -8.81 13.66 -15.04
N GLU A 101 -7.51 13.87 -15.08
CA GLU A 101 -6.65 13.38 -16.16
C GLU A 101 -5.40 12.70 -15.60
N PHE A 102 -4.85 11.76 -16.37
CA PHE A 102 -3.51 11.26 -16.12
C PHE A 102 -2.50 12.34 -16.54
N PHE A 103 -1.56 12.67 -15.65
CA PHE A 103 -0.61 13.76 -15.86
C PHE A 103 0.79 13.26 -16.21
N THR A 104 1.39 12.41 -15.37
CA THR A 104 2.74 11.86 -15.58
C THR A 104 3.01 10.69 -14.64
N PHE A 105 4.24 10.16 -14.64
CA PHE A 105 4.75 9.27 -13.60
C PHE A 105 5.77 9.98 -12.70
N ALA A 106 5.71 9.72 -11.40
CA ALA A 106 6.84 9.92 -10.49
C ALA A 106 7.51 8.56 -10.31
N GLY A 107 8.66 8.35 -10.96
CA GLY A 107 9.28 7.03 -11.07
C GLY A 107 8.41 6.04 -11.84
N SER A 108 7.78 5.11 -11.14
CA SER A 108 6.78 4.18 -11.70
C SER A 108 5.36 4.41 -11.17
N ARG A 109 5.17 5.38 -10.27
CA ARG A 109 3.87 5.70 -9.66
C ARG A 109 3.10 6.72 -10.52
N PRO A 110 1.85 6.45 -10.91
CA PRO A 110 1.02 7.40 -11.64
C PRO A 110 0.74 8.67 -10.84
N VAL A 111 0.78 9.80 -11.54
CA VAL A 111 0.36 11.12 -11.07
C VAL A 111 -0.86 11.55 -11.88
N TYR A 112 -1.90 11.95 -11.17
CA TYR A 112 -3.14 12.44 -11.76
C TYR A 112 -3.26 13.94 -11.54
N LYS A 113 -3.95 14.63 -12.43
CA LYS A 113 -4.27 16.04 -12.28
C LYS A 113 -5.78 16.21 -12.19
N VAL A 114 -6.21 16.92 -11.17
CA VAL A 114 -7.59 17.34 -10.98
C VAL A 114 -7.65 18.83 -11.23
N VAL A 115 -8.51 19.26 -12.14
CA VAL A 115 -8.82 20.67 -12.38
C VAL A 115 -10.28 20.88 -12.04
N SER A 116 -10.58 21.91 -11.24
CA SER A 116 -11.95 22.34 -11.01
C SER A 116 -12.08 23.85 -11.16
N ASN A 117 -13.06 24.28 -11.94
CA ASN A 117 -13.39 25.67 -12.20
C ASN A 117 -14.72 25.99 -11.53
N GLY A 118 -14.71 26.88 -10.54
CA GLY A 118 -15.90 27.38 -9.88
C GLY A 118 -16.31 28.76 -10.40
N HIS A 119 -17.62 28.96 -10.57
CA HIS A 119 -18.22 30.14 -11.17
C HIS A 119 -19.28 30.74 -10.25
N SER A 120 -19.27 32.07 -10.12
CA SER A 120 -20.37 32.82 -9.50
C SER A 120 -20.42 34.26 -10.02
N GLY A 121 -21.49 34.58 -10.74
CA GLY A 121 -21.65 35.89 -11.39
C GLY A 121 -20.59 36.14 -12.45
N VAL A 122 -19.65 37.06 -12.16
CA VAL A 122 -18.51 37.39 -13.05
C VAL A 122 -17.18 36.79 -12.56
N PHE A 123 -17.19 36.08 -11.43
CA PHE A 123 -15.99 35.55 -10.81
C PHE A 123 -15.80 34.08 -11.18
N ASN A 124 -14.58 33.77 -11.59
CA ASN A 124 -14.12 32.42 -11.87
C ASN A 124 -12.90 32.12 -10.98
N LYS A 125 -12.85 30.92 -10.42
CA LYS A 125 -11.74 30.42 -9.60
C LYS A 125 -11.36 29.01 -10.06
N THR A 126 -10.08 28.75 -10.20
CA THR A 126 -9.57 27.44 -10.63
C THR A 126 -8.70 26.83 -9.57
N VAL A 127 -9.03 25.61 -9.16
CA VAL A 127 -8.22 24.74 -8.33
C VAL A 127 -7.60 23.68 -9.24
N SER A 128 -6.27 23.65 -9.34
CA SER A 128 -5.52 22.65 -10.10
C SER A 128 -4.57 21.92 -9.17
N VAL A 129 -4.76 20.61 -9.03
CA VAL A 129 -4.03 19.79 -8.05
C VAL A 129 -3.45 18.55 -8.71
N LEU A 130 -2.14 18.36 -8.58
CA LEU A 130 -1.51 17.07 -8.85
C LEU A 130 -1.70 16.16 -7.65
N VAL A 131 -2.23 14.96 -7.86
CA VAL A 131 -2.55 14.00 -6.81
C VAL A 131 -1.94 12.63 -7.09
N LEU A 132 -1.63 11.94 -6.00
CA LEU A 132 -1.05 10.61 -5.98
C LEU A 132 -1.86 9.72 -5.04
N GLN A 133 -1.95 8.43 -5.34
CA GLN A 133 -2.58 7.45 -4.43
C GLN A 133 -1.73 7.30 -3.16
N ALA A 134 -2.27 7.58 -1.98
CA ALA A 134 -1.53 7.56 -0.72
C ALA A 134 -0.87 6.20 -0.43
N ILE A 135 0.21 6.19 0.34
CA ILE A 135 0.92 4.97 0.76
C ILE A 135 1.19 5.09 2.26
N SER A 136 0.83 4.07 3.04
CA SER A 136 1.23 3.99 4.45
C SER A 136 2.62 3.38 4.60
N GLY A 137 3.00 2.44 3.74
CA GLY A 137 4.17 1.62 3.96
C GLY A 137 3.77 0.27 4.57
N TRP A 138 2.82 0.23 5.50
CA TRP A 138 2.14 -0.99 5.92
C TRP A 138 0.61 -0.88 5.87
N ASP A 139 -0.06 -1.45 4.87
CA ASP A 139 -1.52 -1.55 4.85
C ASP A 139 -1.98 -2.96 5.27
N MET A 140 -2.93 -3.05 6.20
CA MET A 140 -3.51 -4.31 6.69
C MET A 140 -5.02 -4.29 6.56
N GLY A 141 -5.58 -5.29 5.88
CA GLY A 141 -7.03 -5.47 5.81
C GLY A 141 -7.66 -5.93 7.13
N ILE A 142 -6.93 -6.70 7.94
CA ILE A 142 -7.39 -7.14 9.26
C ILE A 142 -6.18 -7.55 10.13
N CYS A 143 -6.14 -7.07 11.37
CA CYS A 143 -5.07 -7.39 12.33
C CYS A 143 -5.25 -8.78 12.99
N ARG A 144 -5.72 -9.78 12.24
CA ARG A 144 -6.04 -11.12 12.75
C ARG A 144 -5.59 -12.16 11.74
N VAL A 145 -5.23 -13.35 12.22
CA VAL A 145 -4.89 -14.49 11.35
C VAL A 145 -6.10 -15.41 11.21
N PRO A 146 -6.32 -16.06 10.06
CA PRO A 146 -7.34 -17.08 9.96
C PRO A 146 -7.02 -18.29 10.84
N SER A 147 -7.98 -18.72 11.63
CA SER A 147 -7.88 -19.87 12.53
C SER A 147 -8.72 -21.07 12.10
N GLY A 148 -9.64 -20.87 11.17
CA GLY A 148 -10.56 -21.87 10.60
C GLY A 148 -11.27 -21.29 9.37
N ALA A 149 -12.25 -22.01 8.81
CA ALA A 149 -12.90 -21.62 7.55
C ALA A 149 -13.66 -20.28 7.59
N SER A 150 -14.09 -19.85 8.78
CA SER A 150 -14.83 -18.60 9.00
C SER A 150 -14.46 -17.97 10.34
N SER A 151 -13.31 -18.34 10.93
CA SER A 151 -12.86 -17.85 12.23
C SER A 151 -11.47 -17.28 12.11
N THR A 152 -11.22 -16.22 12.87
CA THR A 152 -9.92 -15.57 12.97
C THR A 152 -9.48 -15.47 14.42
N TYR A 153 -8.17 -15.42 14.63
CA TYR A 153 -7.55 -15.26 15.93
C TYR A 153 -6.72 -13.96 15.96
N PRO A 154 -6.80 -13.15 17.03
CA PRO A 154 -5.96 -11.97 17.16
C PRO A 154 -4.47 -12.30 17.12
N VAL A 155 -3.70 -11.50 16.38
CA VAL A 155 -2.23 -11.58 16.42
C VAL A 155 -1.73 -10.29 17.04
N ASN A 156 -0.92 -10.39 18.09
CA ASN A 156 -0.44 -9.22 18.81
C ASN A 156 0.82 -8.64 18.15
N PHE A 157 0.90 -7.31 18.13
CA PHE A 157 2.19 -6.62 18.21
C PHE A 157 2.73 -6.78 19.61
N ALA A 158 4.01 -7.11 19.73
CA ALA A 158 4.52 -7.72 20.92
C ALA A 158 5.76 -6.98 21.45
N ASP A 159 6.03 -7.10 22.75
CA ASP A 159 7.21 -6.54 23.40
C ASP A 159 8.53 -6.74 22.63
N GLY A 160 9.35 -5.69 22.52
CA GLY A 160 10.62 -5.74 21.79
C GLY A 160 10.50 -5.68 20.26
N GLU A 161 9.30 -5.60 19.70
CA GLU A 161 9.11 -5.34 18.27
C GLU A 161 9.31 -3.87 17.94
N ILE A 162 9.97 -3.61 16.80
CA ILE A 162 10.21 -2.27 16.27
C ILE A 162 9.39 -2.10 15.00
N ILE A 163 8.49 -1.12 15.00
CA ILE A 163 7.63 -0.78 13.86
C ILE A 163 7.95 0.66 13.45
N ASP A 164 9.05 0.82 12.70
CA ASP A 164 9.45 2.06 12.01
C ASP A 164 8.84 2.09 10.59
N MET A 165 7.54 1.86 10.49
CA MET A 165 6.79 1.87 9.24
C MET A 165 5.39 2.39 9.51
N PRO A 166 4.89 3.38 8.75
CA PRO A 166 3.53 3.86 8.97
C PRO A 166 2.53 2.73 8.66
N LEU A 167 1.54 2.59 9.52
CA LEU A 167 0.60 1.47 9.51
C LEU A 167 -0.80 1.99 9.16
N HIS A 168 -1.57 1.18 8.43
CA HIS A 168 -2.98 1.42 8.22
C HIS A 168 -3.74 0.11 8.45
N ILE A 169 -4.76 0.13 9.29
CA ILE A 169 -5.58 -1.05 9.58
C ILE A 169 -7.02 -0.71 9.22
N ASN A 170 -7.63 -1.49 8.33
CA ASN A 170 -9.05 -1.36 8.02
C ASN A 170 -9.90 -1.74 9.24
N LYS A 171 -11.14 -1.25 9.26
CA LYS A 171 -12.12 -1.62 10.28
C LYS A 171 -12.52 -3.11 10.16
N PHE A 172 -12.61 -3.82 11.29
CA PHE A 172 -12.99 -5.25 11.29
C PHE A 172 -14.50 -5.48 11.36
N ASP A 173 -15.29 -4.47 11.73
CA ASP A 173 -16.76 -4.54 11.92
C ASP A 173 -17.20 -5.61 12.95
N ASP A 174 -16.59 -5.61 14.15
CA ASP A 174 -16.94 -6.53 15.23
C ASP A 174 -18.09 -6.05 16.15
N SER A 175 -18.68 -7.00 16.88
CA SER A 175 -19.70 -6.75 17.90
C SER A 175 -19.48 -7.68 19.10
N PRO A 176 -19.19 -7.18 20.31
CA PRO A 176 -19.02 -5.76 20.65
C PRO A 176 -17.82 -5.12 19.94
N ASP A 177 -17.91 -3.82 19.69
CA ASP A 177 -16.89 -3.01 18.99
C ASP A 177 -15.64 -2.86 19.87
N ASN A 178 -14.55 -3.58 19.54
CA ASN A 178 -13.29 -3.55 20.28
C ASN A 178 -12.22 -2.78 19.50
N LYS A 179 -10.97 -2.85 19.96
CA LYS A 179 -9.81 -2.37 19.19
C LYS A 179 -9.52 -3.35 18.05
N ASP A 180 -9.31 -2.83 16.85
CA ASP A 180 -8.84 -3.61 15.70
C ASP A 180 -7.32 -3.77 15.67
N ILE A 181 -6.59 -3.14 16.60
CA ILE A 181 -5.18 -3.40 16.87
C ILE A 181 -4.98 -4.17 18.18
N TYR A 182 -4.20 -5.24 18.12
CA TYR A 182 -3.90 -6.11 19.26
C TYR A 182 -2.45 -5.94 19.66
N ILE A 183 -2.22 -5.63 20.94
CA ILE A 183 -0.90 -5.29 21.48
C ILE A 183 -0.68 -6.03 22.81
N ILE A 184 0.52 -6.57 23.01
CA ILE A 184 1.00 -7.15 24.25
C ILE A 184 2.40 -6.61 24.60
N GLY A 185 2.62 -6.18 25.84
CA GLY A 185 3.89 -5.55 26.23
C GLY A 185 4.06 -4.15 25.64
N ARG A 186 5.30 -3.77 25.29
CA ARG A 186 5.65 -2.42 24.80
C ARG A 186 6.36 -2.47 23.43
N PRO A 187 5.67 -2.86 22.34
CA PRO A 187 6.20 -2.62 20.99
C PRO A 187 6.41 -1.12 20.74
N GLN A 188 7.33 -0.79 19.85
CA GLN A 188 7.63 0.59 19.46
C GLN A 188 6.96 0.93 18.12
N PHE A 189 5.96 1.81 18.14
CA PHE A 189 5.38 2.37 16.91
C PHE A 189 5.98 3.75 16.64
N LEU A 190 7.04 3.79 15.84
CA LEU A 190 7.84 5.01 15.61
C LEU A 190 7.27 5.89 14.49
N ARG A 191 6.33 5.37 13.71
CA ARG A 191 5.66 6.07 12.60
C ARG A 191 4.15 6.11 12.84
N SER A 192 3.46 6.90 12.01
CA SER A 192 2.02 7.11 12.17
C SER A 192 1.21 5.84 11.97
N VAL A 193 0.19 5.66 12.79
CA VAL A 193 -0.80 4.59 12.68
C VAL A 193 -2.13 5.20 12.23
N ALA A 194 -2.73 4.65 11.19
CA ALA A 194 -4.03 5.03 10.68
C ALA A 194 -5.02 3.89 10.89
N MET A 195 -6.20 4.20 11.41
CA MET A 195 -7.27 3.24 11.66
C MET A 195 -8.49 3.60 10.80
N GLY A 196 -9.07 2.58 10.16
CA GLY A 196 -10.36 2.70 9.47
C GLY A 196 -11.55 2.84 10.42
N GLU A 197 -11.33 2.57 11.70
CA GLU A 197 -12.33 2.64 12.76
C GLU A 197 -12.24 3.92 13.61
N SER A 198 -13.27 4.12 14.44
CA SER A 198 -13.32 5.21 15.41
C SER A 198 -12.63 4.86 16.72
N ARG A 199 -12.05 5.87 17.38
CA ARG A 199 -11.43 5.74 18.71
C ARG A 199 -12.42 5.28 19.78
N LYS A 200 -13.68 5.72 19.67
CA LYS A 200 -14.70 5.52 20.69
C LYS A 200 -15.78 4.55 20.20
N THR A 201 -16.31 3.75 21.11
CA THR A 201 -17.54 3.01 20.87
C THR A 201 -18.71 3.97 20.64
N ALA A 202 -19.84 3.44 20.14
CA ALA A 202 -21.10 4.20 20.07
C ALA A 202 -21.54 4.80 21.44
N GLY A 203 -21.16 4.18 22.56
CA GLY A 203 -21.41 4.68 23.91
C GLY A 203 -20.41 5.72 24.41
N GLY A 204 -19.43 6.13 23.59
CA GLY A 204 -18.43 7.15 23.92
C GLY A 204 -17.21 6.63 24.70
N VAL A 205 -17.11 5.31 24.93
CA VAL A 205 -15.97 4.70 25.65
C VAL A 205 -14.76 4.68 24.74
N ASP A 206 -13.63 5.20 25.25
CA ASP A 206 -12.35 5.19 24.54
C ASP A 206 -11.68 3.80 24.57
N LYS A 207 -11.78 3.09 23.44
CA LYS A 207 -11.24 1.73 23.28
C LYS A 207 -9.71 1.70 23.33
N TYR A 208 -9.07 2.84 23.02
CA TYR A 208 -7.63 2.98 22.80
C TYR A 208 -6.85 3.51 23.99
N SER A 209 -7.54 4.03 25.01
CA SER A 209 -6.95 4.68 26.19
C SER A 209 -5.75 3.96 26.81
N SER A 210 -5.73 2.62 26.81
CA SER A 210 -4.68 1.81 27.42
C SER A 210 -3.40 1.63 26.58
N VAL A 211 -3.38 2.10 25.33
CA VAL A 211 -2.27 1.87 24.38
C VAL A 211 -1.82 3.14 23.67
N MET A 212 -2.44 4.29 23.96
CA MET A 212 -2.12 5.56 23.31
C MET A 212 -0.66 6.00 23.48
N ASP A 213 -0.03 5.62 24.60
CA ASP A 213 1.37 5.94 24.92
C ASP A 213 2.39 5.13 24.08
N LEU A 214 1.94 4.15 23.30
CA LEU A 214 2.82 3.33 22.45
C LEU A 214 3.00 3.91 21.04
N PHE A 215 2.19 4.89 20.64
CA PHE A 215 2.18 5.47 19.28
C PHE A 215 2.98 6.77 19.22
N ASP A 216 4.31 6.66 19.28
CA ASP A 216 5.22 7.81 19.22
C ASP A 216 5.06 8.62 17.92
N GLY A 217 4.81 7.94 16.81
CA GLY A 217 4.54 8.55 15.51
C GLY A 217 3.13 9.11 15.33
N GLY A 218 2.27 9.01 16.35
CA GLY A 218 0.87 9.45 16.34
C GLY A 218 -0.10 8.40 15.77
N ILE A 219 -1.39 8.55 16.11
CA ILE A 219 -2.48 7.70 15.62
C ILE A 219 -3.65 8.53 15.10
N TYR A 220 -4.19 8.15 13.94
CA TYR A 220 -5.32 8.77 13.26
C TYR A 220 -6.47 7.77 13.13
N PHE A 221 -7.69 8.22 13.39
CA PHE A 221 -8.91 7.40 13.32
C PHE A 221 -9.79 7.83 12.15
N ASP A 222 -10.83 7.05 11.87
CA ASP A 222 -11.86 7.35 10.87
C ASP A 222 -11.27 7.60 9.46
N GLN A 223 -10.21 6.85 9.11
CA GLN A 223 -9.59 6.91 7.78
C GLN A 223 -10.34 6.01 6.79
N PRO A 224 -10.34 6.30 5.48
CA PRO A 224 -10.89 5.38 4.49
C PRO A 224 -10.11 4.07 4.44
N ASP A 225 -10.81 2.94 4.32
CA ASP A 225 -10.20 1.61 4.23
C ASP A 225 -9.26 1.47 3.01
N SER A 226 -8.17 0.73 3.21
CA SER A 226 -7.33 0.23 2.12
C SER A 226 -8.06 -0.85 1.32
N ARG A 227 -7.84 -0.91 0.01
CA ARG A 227 -8.46 -1.90 -0.89
C ARG A 227 -7.65 -3.18 -1.03
N ILE A 228 -6.71 -3.43 -0.15
CA ILE A 228 -5.94 -4.69 -0.13
C ILE A 228 -6.85 -5.93 0.03
N THR A 229 -8.05 -5.76 0.59
CA THR A 229 -9.08 -6.81 0.72
C THR A 229 -10.01 -6.93 -0.49
N ASP A 230 -9.96 -5.98 -1.42
CA ASP A 230 -10.77 -5.99 -2.64
C ASP A 230 -10.08 -6.84 -3.72
N GLU A 231 -10.55 -8.08 -3.85
CA GLU A 231 -10.04 -9.06 -4.82
C GLU A 231 -10.06 -8.52 -6.26
N ALA A 232 -11.06 -7.71 -6.63
CA ALA A 232 -11.15 -7.15 -7.99
C ALA A 232 -10.06 -6.09 -8.23
N SER A 233 -9.80 -5.22 -7.26
CA SER A 233 -8.69 -4.24 -7.32
C SER A 233 -7.33 -4.94 -7.44
N VAL A 234 -7.10 -6.02 -6.69
CA VAL A 234 -5.85 -6.80 -6.76
C VAL A 234 -5.73 -7.50 -8.12
N GLN A 235 -6.79 -8.16 -8.58
CA GLN A 235 -6.81 -8.89 -9.85
C GLN A 235 -6.53 -7.97 -11.04
N SER A 236 -7.20 -6.81 -11.11
CA SER A 236 -7.01 -5.83 -12.19
C SER A 236 -5.55 -5.38 -12.34
N LYS A 237 -4.87 -5.13 -11.21
CA LYS A 237 -3.46 -4.73 -11.21
C LYS A 237 -2.51 -5.85 -11.61
N ILE A 238 -2.84 -7.09 -11.23
CA ILE A 238 -2.08 -8.28 -11.63
C ILE A 238 -2.25 -8.56 -13.12
N ASP A 239 -3.45 -8.39 -13.66
CA ASP A 239 -3.72 -8.57 -15.09
C ASP A 239 -2.92 -7.55 -15.91
N ARG A 240 -2.93 -6.27 -15.51
CA ARG A 240 -2.08 -5.24 -16.15
C ARG A 240 -0.58 -5.58 -16.05
N PHE A 241 -0.13 -6.09 -14.91
CA PHE A 241 1.25 -6.53 -14.76
C PHE A 241 1.59 -7.67 -15.73
N LYS A 242 0.73 -8.69 -15.81
CA LYS A 242 0.86 -9.80 -16.75
C LYS A 242 0.92 -9.29 -18.18
N GLU A 243 0.04 -8.39 -18.57
CA GLU A 243 -0.04 -7.81 -19.91
C GLU A 243 1.21 -7.03 -20.30
N SER A 244 1.83 -6.30 -19.36
CA SER A 244 3.07 -5.55 -19.60
C SER A 244 4.34 -6.43 -19.56
N THR A 245 4.30 -7.61 -18.91
CA THR A 245 5.46 -8.50 -18.78
C THR A 245 5.85 -9.09 -20.14
N LYS A 246 7.14 -9.14 -20.50
CA LYS A 246 7.57 -9.81 -21.76
C LYS A 246 7.21 -11.30 -21.72
N ASN A 247 6.73 -11.86 -22.83
CA ASN A 247 6.28 -13.26 -22.91
C ASN A 247 7.30 -14.28 -22.35
N GLN A 248 8.60 -14.08 -22.60
CA GLN A 248 9.67 -14.97 -22.10
C GLN A 248 9.88 -14.94 -20.57
N PHE A 249 9.21 -14.03 -19.85
CA PHE A 249 9.20 -13.92 -18.39
C PHE A 249 7.80 -14.12 -17.79
N ARG A 250 6.86 -14.68 -18.59
CA ARG A 250 5.57 -15.18 -18.14
C ARG A 250 5.67 -16.69 -18.03
N PHE A 251 5.42 -17.24 -16.85
CA PHE A 251 5.55 -18.67 -16.59
C PHE A 251 4.23 -19.25 -16.11
N THR A 252 3.91 -20.47 -16.55
CA THR A 252 2.82 -21.29 -16.03
C THR A 252 3.44 -22.65 -15.67
N PRO A 253 4.01 -22.78 -14.45
CA PRO A 253 4.78 -23.97 -14.08
C PRO A 253 3.91 -25.22 -13.98
N VAL A 254 4.52 -26.38 -14.20
CA VAL A 254 3.90 -27.71 -13.99
C VAL A 254 4.69 -28.49 -12.95
N ALA A 255 3.99 -29.25 -12.10
CA ALA A 255 4.61 -30.08 -11.08
C ALA A 255 4.88 -31.50 -11.60
N ASN A 256 6.09 -31.74 -12.11
CA ASN A 256 6.44 -33.01 -12.78
C ASN A 256 6.90 -34.12 -11.83
N ALA A 257 7.42 -33.79 -10.64
CA ALA A 257 7.92 -34.80 -9.71
C ALA A 257 6.80 -35.62 -9.05
N PRO A 258 6.90 -36.97 -9.00
CA PRO A 258 5.86 -37.86 -8.46
C PRO A 258 5.92 -37.94 -6.93
N VAL A 259 5.62 -36.82 -6.27
CA VAL A 259 5.48 -36.73 -4.81
C VAL A 259 4.03 -36.46 -4.43
N THR A 260 3.65 -36.73 -3.18
CA THR A 260 2.29 -36.44 -2.72
C THR A 260 2.08 -34.93 -2.58
N LYS A 261 0.86 -34.42 -2.80
CA LYS A 261 0.54 -32.96 -2.80
C LYS A 261 1.55 -32.09 -3.59
N PRO A 262 1.78 -32.41 -4.87
CA PRO A 262 2.71 -31.67 -5.70
C PRO A 262 2.10 -30.30 -6.04
N ASN A 263 2.85 -29.22 -5.80
CA ASN A 263 2.47 -27.86 -6.13
C ASN A 263 3.42 -27.31 -7.19
N PRO A 264 2.93 -26.79 -8.33
CA PRO A 264 3.78 -26.27 -9.39
C PRO A 264 4.41 -24.94 -8.97
N ALA A 265 5.70 -24.76 -9.25
CA ALA A 265 6.41 -23.55 -8.89
C ALA A 265 7.52 -23.17 -9.88
N VAL A 266 7.89 -21.89 -9.84
CA VAL A 266 9.14 -21.35 -10.41
C VAL A 266 10.09 -21.03 -9.26
N GLN A 267 11.33 -21.48 -9.35
CA GLN A 267 12.39 -21.05 -8.43
C GLN A 267 13.15 -19.86 -9.04
N LEU A 268 13.35 -18.82 -8.23
CA LEU A 268 14.14 -17.64 -8.53
C LEU A 268 15.33 -17.55 -7.58
N GLU A 269 16.53 -17.43 -8.13
CA GLU A 269 17.75 -17.19 -7.37
C GLU A 269 18.39 -15.89 -7.86
N PHE A 270 18.50 -14.91 -6.96
CA PHE A 270 19.04 -13.58 -7.25
C PHE A 270 20.50 -13.49 -6.83
N PHE A 271 21.34 -12.99 -7.74
CA PHE A 271 22.76 -12.85 -7.45
C PHE A 271 23.48 -11.79 -8.28
N VAL A 272 24.60 -11.35 -7.75
CA VAL A 272 25.58 -10.53 -8.45
C VAL A 272 26.72 -11.43 -8.92
N ASN A 273 27.07 -11.37 -10.21
CA ASN A 273 28.20 -12.14 -10.73
C ASN A 273 29.55 -11.44 -10.42
N ASN A 274 30.67 -12.11 -10.72
CA ASN A 274 32.01 -11.57 -10.49
C ASN A 274 32.32 -10.26 -11.24
N SER A 275 31.51 -9.90 -12.24
CA SER A 275 31.61 -8.63 -12.98
C SER A 275 30.74 -7.52 -12.39
N GLY A 276 30.10 -7.74 -11.23
CA GLY A 276 29.24 -6.77 -10.58
C GLY A 276 27.85 -6.61 -11.22
N VAL A 277 27.43 -7.52 -12.12
CA VAL A 277 26.15 -7.47 -12.84
C VAL A 277 25.10 -8.29 -12.10
N GLY A 278 23.92 -7.68 -11.88
CA GLY A 278 22.76 -8.34 -11.31
C GLY A 278 22.13 -9.36 -12.26
N LYS A 279 21.91 -10.57 -11.76
CA LYS A 279 21.33 -11.69 -12.50
C LYS A 279 20.24 -12.37 -11.68
N VAL A 280 19.28 -12.94 -12.40
CA VAL A 280 18.31 -13.89 -11.88
C VAL A 280 18.54 -15.23 -12.58
N ARG A 281 18.59 -16.30 -11.80
CA ARG A 281 18.46 -17.65 -12.30
C ARG A 281 17.02 -18.09 -12.06
N ILE A 282 16.40 -18.58 -13.12
CA ILE A 282 15.00 -18.98 -13.14
C ILE A 282 14.99 -20.47 -13.44
N THR A 283 14.42 -21.28 -12.56
CA THR A 283 14.16 -22.70 -12.81
C THR A 283 12.64 -22.88 -12.83
N ASN A 284 12.09 -23.12 -14.01
CA ASN A 284 10.67 -23.40 -14.21
C ASN A 284 10.36 -24.86 -13.86
N ASN A 285 9.07 -25.19 -13.73
CA ASN A 285 8.56 -26.55 -13.49
C ASN A 285 9.15 -27.26 -12.26
N CYS A 286 9.47 -26.49 -11.22
CA CYS A 286 9.79 -27.06 -9.92
C CYS A 286 8.53 -27.66 -9.29
N THR A 287 8.68 -28.78 -8.60
CA THR A 287 7.61 -29.36 -7.78
C THR A 287 7.87 -29.04 -6.31
N VAL A 288 7.00 -28.25 -5.70
CA VAL A 288 6.95 -28.11 -4.24
C VAL A 288 6.15 -29.26 -3.66
N ARG A 289 6.79 -30.01 -2.77
CA ARG A 289 6.11 -30.96 -1.90
C ARG A 289 5.33 -30.15 -0.85
N GLY A 290 4.02 -30.08 -1.05
CA GLY A 290 3.13 -29.35 -0.15
C GLY A 290 2.78 -30.15 1.09
N TYR A 291 2.37 -29.46 2.16
CA TYR A 291 1.91 -30.09 3.38
C TYR A 291 0.65 -29.43 3.94
N LYS A 292 -0.28 -30.25 4.46
CA LYS A 292 -1.52 -29.76 5.06
C LYS A 292 -2.06 -30.78 6.04
N ARG A 293 -2.42 -30.33 7.24
CA ARG A 293 -3.16 -31.12 8.24
C ARG A 293 -4.66 -31.00 8.03
N ASN A 294 -5.38 -32.03 8.45
CA ASN A 294 -6.84 -32.11 8.44
C ASN A 294 -7.53 -31.41 9.63
N ARG A 295 -6.77 -30.81 10.57
CA ARG A 295 -7.33 -30.18 11.79
C ARG A 295 -6.82 -28.77 12.00
N ASP A 296 -7.73 -27.81 12.08
CA ASP A 296 -7.56 -26.35 12.19
C ASP A 296 -6.51 -25.92 13.21
N TYR A 297 -6.53 -26.45 14.42
CA TYR A 297 -5.61 -26.07 15.49
C TYR A 297 -4.14 -26.50 15.30
N LYS A 298 -3.78 -27.28 14.26
CA LYS A 298 -2.41 -27.82 14.11
C LYS A 298 -1.44 -26.95 13.31
N THR A 299 -1.93 -26.14 12.39
CA THR A 299 -1.09 -25.30 11.52
C THR A 299 -1.80 -23.98 11.20
N TRP A 300 -1.04 -22.95 10.85
CA TRP A 300 -1.55 -21.66 10.40
C TRP A 300 -1.73 -21.56 8.88
N GLY A 301 -1.76 -22.70 8.17
CA GLY A 301 -1.88 -22.77 6.71
C GLY A 301 -3.30 -22.46 6.23
N PHE A 302 -3.67 -21.18 6.29
CA PHE A 302 -4.93 -20.63 5.79
C PHE A 302 -4.68 -19.37 4.96
N ARG A 303 -5.53 -19.19 3.95
CA ARG A 303 -5.59 -18.01 3.10
C ARG A 303 -7.06 -17.60 2.91
N VAL A 304 -7.31 -16.37 2.51
CA VAL A 304 -8.61 -15.90 2.04
C VAL A 304 -9.08 -16.82 0.92
N LYS A 305 -10.33 -17.26 1.02
CA LYS A 305 -10.98 -18.04 -0.03
C LYS A 305 -11.35 -17.08 -1.17
N PRO A 306 -10.91 -17.34 -2.42
CA PRO A 306 -11.33 -16.53 -3.57
C PRO A 306 -12.85 -16.41 -3.68
N GLY A 307 -13.33 -15.23 -4.06
CA GLY A 307 -14.74 -14.88 -4.17
C GLY A 307 -15.48 -14.71 -2.85
N SER A 308 -14.79 -14.70 -1.71
CA SER A 308 -15.43 -14.52 -0.39
C SER A 308 -15.46 -13.08 0.13
N GLY A 309 -14.85 -12.14 -0.61
CA GLY A 309 -14.71 -10.75 -0.16
C GLY A 309 -13.91 -10.62 1.14
N GLY A 310 -12.93 -11.49 1.37
CA GLY A 310 -12.11 -11.46 2.59
C GLY A 310 -12.73 -12.11 3.85
N THR A 311 -13.96 -12.62 3.76
CA THR A 311 -14.72 -13.09 4.94
C THR A 311 -14.61 -14.60 5.23
N LYS A 312 -14.15 -15.39 4.26
CA LYS A 312 -13.96 -16.85 4.41
C LYS A 312 -12.53 -17.24 4.10
N TYR A 313 -12.12 -18.36 4.68
CA TYR A 313 -10.75 -18.84 4.58
C TYR A 313 -10.72 -20.30 4.17
N GLU A 314 -9.65 -20.69 3.48
CA GLU A 314 -9.40 -22.06 3.08
C GLU A 314 -7.98 -22.47 3.42
N ARG A 315 -7.79 -23.77 3.66
CA ARG A 315 -6.47 -24.33 3.91
C ARG A 315 -5.72 -24.53 2.60
N TYR A 316 -4.52 -23.96 2.50
CA TYR A 316 -3.58 -24.23 1.42
C TYR A 316 -2.49 -25.21 1.87
N ASP A 317 -1.74 -25.74 0.91
CA ASP A 317 -0.56 -26.56 1.18
C ASP A 317 0.62 -25.66 1.52
N ILE A 318 1.13 -25.77 2.74
CA ILE A 318 2.33 -25.07 3.19
C ILE A 318 3.57 -25.73 2.59
N TYR A 319 4.63 -24.97 2.42
CA TYR A 319 5.89 -25.43 1.86
C TYR A 319 6.55 -26.46 2.79
N ALA A 320 7.02 -27.58 2.22
CA ALA A 320 7.88 -28.52 2.95
C ALA A 320 9.28 -28.60 2.34
N TYR A 321 9.37 -28.92 1.05
CA TYR A 321 10.60 -28.87 0.25
C TYR A 321 10.24 -28.79 -1.23
N HIS A 322 11.24 -28.61 -2.08
CA HIS A 322 11.03 -28.64 -3.52
C HIS A 322 12.07 -29.46 -4.26
N LEU A 323 11.65 -29.91 -5.44
CA LEU A 323 12.41 -30.72 -6.37
C LEU A 323 12.54 -29.97 -7.69
N MET A 324 13.69 -30.12 -8.33
CA MET A 324 13.90 -29.70 -9.72
C MET A 324 14.26 -30.91 -10.58
N SER A 325 14.02 -30.84 -11.89
CA SER A 325 14.50 -31.86 -12.82
C SER A 325 16.03 -31.92 -12.83
N ASP A 326 16.59 -33.13 -12.88
CA ASP A 326 18.04 -33.33 -13.07
C ASP A 326 18.52 -32.72 -14.40
N ASP A 327 17.64 -32.72 -15.40
CA ASP A 327 17.89 -32.21 -16.75
C ASP A 327 17.45 -30.76 -16.95
N ALA A 328 17.11 -30.02 -15.87
CA ALA A 328 16.54 -28.68 -15.94
C ALA A 328 17.38 -27.68 -16.78
N VAL A 329 18.70 -27.87 -16.84
CA VAL A 329 19.57 -27.05 -17.72
C VAL A 329 19.48 -27.52 -19.17
N ALA A 330 19.53 -28.83 -19.40
CA ALA A 330 19.55 -29.43 -20.74
C ALA A 330 18.23 -29.24 -21.48
N ASN A 331 17.09 -29.28 -20.77
CA ASN A 331 15.76 -29.08 -21.33
C ASN A 331 15.34 -27.59 -21.39
N GLY A 332 16.19 -26.67 -20.93
CA GLY A 332 15.94 -25.22 -20.96
C GLY A 332 14.99 -24.69 -19.88
N GLU A 333 14.58 -25.51 -18.91
CA GLU A 333 13.76 -25.07 -17.77
C GLU A 333 14.54 -24.14 -16.82
N ARG A 334 15.87 -24.28 -16.76
CA ARG A 334 16.78 -23.50 -15.94
C ARG A 334 17.59 -22.53 -16.80
N ILE A 335 17.29 -21.25 -16.67
CA ILE A 335 17.96 -20.17 -17.41
C ILE A 335 18.57 -19.13 -16.47
N VAL A 336 19.60 -18.45 -16.94
CA VAL A 336 20.17 -17.28 -16.26
C VAL A 336 20.01 -16.05 -17.15
N ARG A 337 19.52 -14.96 -16.57
CA ARG A 337 19.28 -13.69 -17.28
C ARG A 337 19.81 -12.53 -16.47
N ARG A 338 20.24 -11.47 -17.14
CA ARG A 338 20.51 -10.19 -16.47
C ARG A 338 19.17 -9.59 -16.06
N ILE A 339 19.13 -8.92 -14.91
CA ILE A 339 17.91 -8.27 -14.42
C ILE A 339 17.38 -7.27 -15.46
N GLU A 340 18.25 -6.49 -16.09
CA GLU A 340 17.92 -5.53 -17.16
C GLU A 340 17.20 -6.16 -18.37
N GLN A 341 17.41 -7.45 -18.66
CA GLN A 341 16.71 -8.10 -19.77
C GLN A 341 15.21 -8.24 -19.49
N THR A 342 14.82 -8.26 -18.22
CA THR A 342 13.43 -8.31 -17.77
C THR A 342 12.74 -6.95 -17.84
N TYR A 343 13.46 -5.86 -18.15
CA TYR A 343 12.93 -4.51 -18.05
C TYR A 343 11.88 -4.23 -19.10
N VAL A 344 10.79 -3.62 -18.67
CA VAL A 344 9.75 -3.04 -19.52
C VAL A 344 9.50 -1.59 -19.07
N THR A 345 8.81 -0.84 -19.91
CA THR A 345 8.39 0.53 -19.64
C THR A 345 6.88 0.60 -19.83
N GLN A 346 6.14 1.22 -18.91
CA GLN A 346 4.73 1.53 -19.15
C GLN A 346 4.64 2.79 -20.01
N SER A 347 3.78 2.78 -21.01
CA SER A 347 3.49 3.95 -21.83
C SER A 347 1.99 4.22 -21.83
N ILE A 348 1.60 5.42 -21.40
CA ILE A 348 0.19 5.84 -21.30
C ILE A 348 0.07 7.25 -21.85
N GLY A 349 -0.78 7.42 -22.86
CA GLY A 349 -0.94 8.72 -23.52
C GLY A 349 0.37 9.27 -24.12
N GLY A 350 1.33 8.40 -24.44
CA GLY A 350 2.67 8.77 -24.92
C GLY A 350 3.67 9.15 -23.82
N ILE A 351 3.28 9.10 -22.54
CA ILE A 351 4.16 9.34 -21.38
C ILE A 351 4.66 8.01 -20.84
N GLU A 352 5.97 7.92 -20.62
CA GLU A 352 6.65 6.70 -20.19
C GLU A 352 7.04 6.72 -18.71
N SER A 353 6.91 5.58 -18.04
CA SER A 353 7.44 5.39 -16.67
C SER A 353 8.93 5.08 -16.69
N GLU A 354 9.59 5.14 -15.54
CA GLU A 354 10.93 4.53 -15.43
C GLU A 354 10.86 3.03 -15.75
N PRO A 355 11.89 2.47 -16.43
CA PRO A 355 11.94 1.06 -16.74
C PRO A 355 12.22 0.22 -15.49
N GLY A 356 11.65 -0.98 -15.45
CA GLY A 356 11.91 -1.92 -14.37
C GLY A 356 11.58 -3.35 -14.76
N GLY A 357 12.23 -4.28 -14.07
CA GLY A 357 12.14 -5.70 -14.35
C GLY A 357 10.81 -6.30 -13.94
N GLN A 358 10.29 -7.21 -14.74
CA GLN A 358 9.07 -7.95 -14.44
C GLN A 358 9.24 -9.45 -14.66
N ILE A 359 8.76 -10.23 -13.70
CA ILE A 359 8.55 -11.68 -13.81
C ILE A 359 7.13 -11.98 -13.34
N PHE A 360 6.35 -12.62 -14.20
CA PHE A 360 4.99 -13.06 -13.89
C PHE A 360 4.92 -14.58 -13.84
N VAL A 361 4.31 -15.13 -12.80
CA VAL A 361 4.13 -16.57 -12.61
C VAL A 361 2.68 -16.88 -12.31
N ASP A 362 2.03 -17.61 -13.22
CA ASP A 362 0.71 -18.19 -13.00
C ASP A 362 0.83 -19.49 -12.21
N GLY A 363 1.17 -19.35 -10.93
CA GLY A 363 1.51 -20.45 -10.03
C GLY A 363 2.29 -19.96 -8.82
N ASN A 364 3.03 -20.85 -8.18
CA ASN A 364 3.83 -20.49 -7.00
C ASN A 364 5.25 -20.07 -7.38
N VAL A 365 5.90 -19.31 -6.50
CA VAL A 365 7.29 -18.88 -6.63
C VAL A 365 8.07 -19.28 -5.39
N ILE A 366 9.31 -19.69 -5.58
CA ILE A 366 10.29 -19.91 -4.52
C ILE A 366 11.40 -18.90 -4.75
N ILE A 367 11.73 -18.09 -3.76
CA ILE A 367 12.88 -17.18 -3.81
C ILE A 367 13.94 -17.72 -2.86
N GLY A 368 15.05 -18.20 -3.42
CA GLY A 368 16.11 -18.86 -2.66
C GLY A 368 16.49 -20.24 -3.20
N GLY A 369 17.44 -20.87 -2.53
CA GLY A 369 17.97 -22.19 -2.86
C GLY A 369 19.34 -22.19 -3.55
N ASN A 370 20.05 -23.32 -3.40
CA ASN A 370 21.41 -23.62 -3.91
C ASN A 370 22.57 -22.83 -3.26
N LYS A 371 23.31 -23.53 -2.37
CA LYS A 371 24.45 -23.02 -1.59
C LYS A 371 25.67 -22.58 -2.38
N SER A 372 25.86 -23.06 -3.61
CA SER A 372 27.17 -23.06 -4.26
C SER A 372 27.73 -21.67 -4.61
N ARG A 373 26.94 -20.60 -4.54
CA ARG A 373 27.39 -19.27 -4.98
C ARG A 373 27.18 -18.10 -4.00
N HIS A 374 26.36 -18.22 -2.94
CA HIS A 374 25.95 -17.04 -2.14
C HIS A 374 25.83 -17.24 -0.62
N ASN A 375 26.44 -18.28 -0.03
CA ASN A 375 26.26 -18.61 1.41
C ASN A 375 24.78 -18.78 1.87
N GLY A 376 23.82 -18.82 0.93
CA GLY A 376 22.38 -18.86 1.17
C GLY A 376 21.67 -17.56 0.77
N ASP A 377 22.31 -16.40 0.87
CA ASP A 377 21.64 -15.11 0.72
C ASP A 377 21.34 -14.76 -0.75
N GLN A 378 20.19 -14.14 -0.99
CA GLN A 378 19.74 -13.69 -2.31
C GLN A 378 20.04 -12.20 -2.45
N ILE A 379 20.86 -11.83 -3.44
CA ILE A 379 21.29 -10.44 -3.65
C ILE A 379 20.68 -9.89 -4.94
N VAL A 380 19.78 -8.92 -4.80
CA VAL A 380 19.10 -8.24 -5.90
C VAL A 380 19.88 -7.00 -6.31
N LYS A 381 20.37 -6.98 -7.55
CA LYS A 381 20.96 -5.80 -8.16
C LYS A 381 20.20 -5.42 -9.43
N GLY A 382 19.65 -4.22 -9.41
CA GLY A 382 18.65 -3.73 -10.34
C GLY A 382 17.29 -3.55 -9.68
N LYS A 383 16.34 -3.20 -10.53
CA LYS A 383 14.95 -2.95 -10.20
C LYS A 383 14.14 -4.13 -10.73
N ILE A 384 13.54 -4.98 -9.88
CA ILE A 384 12.65 -6.07 -10.34
C ILE A 384 11.41 -6.31 -9.47
N THR A 385 10.28 -6.60 -10.11
CA THR A 385 9.04 -7.04 -9.47
C THR A 385 8.68 -8.46 -9.89
N VAL A 386 8.27 -9.28 -8.93
CA VAL A 386 7.82 -10.67 -9.12
C VAL A 386 6.36 -10.75 -8.70
N VAL A 387 5.50 -11.19 -9.61
CA VAL A 387 4.07 -11.40 -9.37
C VAL A 387 3.73 -12.89 -9.49
N ALA A 388 2.99 -13.41 -8.53
CA ALA A 388 2.51 -14.78 -8.49
C ALA A 388 0.98 -14.85 -8.29
N THR A 389 0.27 -15.64 -9.09
CA THR A 389 -1.15 -15.97 -8.81
C THR A 389 -1.29 -16.98 -7.67
N GLY A 390 -0.23 -17.74 -7.38
CA GLY A 390 -0.12 -18.61 -6.22
C GLY A 390 0.58 -17.94 -5.03
N ASN A 391 1.38 -18.73 -4.31
CA ASN A 391 2.16 -18.28 -3.16
C ASN A 391 3.59 -17.87 -3.56
N ILE A 392 4.20 -16.95 -2.82
CA ILE A 392 5.64 -16.70 -2.86
C ILE A 392 6.27 -17.20 -1.55
N TRP A 393 7.19 -18.14 -1.68
CA TRP A 393 7.94 -18.71 -0.57
C TRP A 393 9.36 -18.17 -0.55
N ILE A 394 9.70 -17.44 0.51
CA ILE A 394 11.04 -16.92 0.76
C ILE A 394 11.82 -17.96 1.55
N ALA A 395 12.79 -18.57 0.89
CA ALA A 395 13.54 -19.71 1.39
C ALA A 395 14.88 -19.33 2.04
N ASP A 396 15.37 -18.11 1.78
CA ASP A 396 16.61 -17.54 2.29
C ASP A 396 16.47 -16.01 2.43
N SER A 397 17.41 -15.34 3.12
CA SER A 397 17.40 -13.87 3.20
C SER A 397 17.49 -13.24 1.82
N VAL A 398 16.74 -12.16 1.60
CA VAL A 398 16.70 -11.44 0.33
C VAL A 398 17.05 -9.98 0.59
N MET A 399 18.17 -9.54 0.04
CA MET A 399 18.71 -8.20 0.25
C MET A 399 18.99 -7.55 -1.10
N VAL A 400 19.00 -6.23 -1.14
CA VAL A 400 19.44 -5.48 -2.32
C VAL A 400 20.95 -5.23 -2.27
N ASP A 401 21.61 -5.17 -3.43
CA ASP A 401 23.01 -4.76 -3.52
C ASP A 401 23.15 -3.26 -3.22
N GLY A 402 24.37 -2.79 -2.92
CA GLY A 402 24.68 -1.37 -2.82
C GLY A 402 24.64 -0.78 -1.39
N PRO A 403 24.59 0.57 -1.28
CA PRO A 403 24.75 1.26 -0.01
C PRO A 403 23.54 1.09 0.91
N HIS A 404 23.82 1.01 2.21
CA HIS A 404 22.85 0.92 3.30
C HIS A 404 23.21 1.94 4.38
N ASP A 405 22.21 2.43 5.11
CA ASP A 405 22.39 3.35 6.23
C ASP A 405 22.86 2.63 7.52
N ALA A 406 23.01 3.38 8.62
CA ALA A 406 23.48 2.84 9.89
C ALA A 406 22.53 1.79 10.51
N ASN A 407 21.24 1.80 10.16
CA ASN A 407 20.25 0.79 10.57
C ASN A 407 20.19 -0.38 9.57
N GLY A 408 21.06 -0.33 8.57
CA GLY A 408 21.14 -1.26 7.46
C GLY A 408 19.99 -1.12 6.47
N LYS A 409 19.18 -0.06 6.51
CA LYS A 409 18.15 0.18 5.49
C LYS A 409 18.85 0.57 4.18
N PRO A 410 18.36 0.15 3.01
CA PRO A 410 18.89 0.67 1.76
C PRO A 410 18.85 2.21 1.76
N SER A 411 19.98 2.85 1.51
CA SER A 411 20.08 4.31 1.58
C SER A 411 19.38 4.97 0.37
N GLN A 412 19.01 6.24 0.47
CA GLN A 412 18.27 6.96 -0.60
C GLN A 412 18.97 6.93 -1.98
N ASN A 413 20.30 6.84 -2.02
CA ASN A 413 21.08 6.73 -3.26
C ASN A 413 21.26 5.28 -3.77
N ASN A 414 20.72 4.28 -3.07
CA ASN A 414 20.71 2.91 -3.55
C ASN A 414 19.64 2.80 -4.66
N PRO A 415 19.97 2.35 -5.87
CA PRO A 415 19.01 2.28 -6.98
C PRO A 415 18.21 0.98 -7.03
N ASN A 416 18.56 0.00 -6.18
CA ASN A 416 18.06 -1.36 -6.28
C ASN A 416 16.77 -1.54 -5.48
N VAL A 417 15.80 -2.23 -6.07
CA VAL A 417 14.45 -2.43 -5.54
C VAL A 417 13.93 -3.82 -5.92
N LEU A 418 13.29 -4.49 -4.96
CA LEU A 418 12.54 -5.73 -5.16
C LEU A 418 11.06 -5.49 -4.83
N GLY A 419 10.17 -5.90 -5.74
CA GLY A 419 8.73 -6.01 -5.50
C GLY A 419 8.28 -7.46 -5.49
N LEU A 420 7.46 -7.84 -4.52
CA LEU A 420 6.90 -9.18 -4.35
C LEU A 420 5.40 -9.11 -4.17
N ILE A 421 4.65 -9.78 -5.04
CA ILE A 421 3.19 -9.63 -5.09
C ILE A 421 2.57 -11.00 -5.30
N ALA A 422 1.65 -11.39 -4.42
CA ALA A 422 0.99 -12.69 -4.49
C ALA A 422 -0.52 -12.58 -4.30
N GLN A 423 -1.29 -13.28 -5.13
CA GLN A 423 -2.71 -13.51 -4.85
C GLN A 423 -2.93 -14.58 -3.78
N GLY A 424 -1.96 -15.46 -3.55
CA GLY A 424 -1.95 -16.40 -2.43
C GLY A 424 -1.38 -15.76 -1.18
N VAL A 425 -0.32 -16.36 -0.65
CA VAL A 425 0.43 -15.84 0.52
C VAL A 425 1.87 -15.49 0.15
N ILE A 426 2.50 -14.63 0.93
CA ILE A 426 3.97 -14.45 0.91
C ILE A 426 4.52 -14.86 2.27
N LYS A 427 5.36 -15.90 2.30
CA LYS A 427 5.85 -16.48 3.55
C LYS A 427 7.32 -16.80 3.53
N VAL A 428 7.99 -16.50 4.64
CA VAL A 428 9.27 -17.10 5.00
C VAL A 428 9.02 -18.56 5.41
N VAL A 429 9.71 -19.50 4.77
CA VAL A 429 9.42 -20.94 4.97
C VAL A 429 10.38 -21.58 5.96
N ASP A 430 9.89 -22.53 6.76
CA ASP A 430 10.76 -23.34 7.62
C ASP A 430 11.50 -24.41 6.81
N PRO A 431 12.84 -24.34 6.69
CA PRO A 431 13.60 -25.33 5.95
C PRO A 431 13.68 -26.69 6.68
N GLY A 432 13.39 -26.71 7.99
CA GLY A 432 13.31 -27.92 8.81
C GLY A 432 12.07 -28.77 8.55
N MET A 433 11.06 -28.25 7.84
CA MET A 433 9.80 -28.95 7.58
C MET A 433 9.98 -30.30 6.89
N SER A 434 11.02 -30.43 6.06
CA SER A 434 11.39 -31.67 5.37
C SER A 434 11.89 -32.81 6.28
N ASP A 435 12.35 -32.49 7.49
CA ASP A 435 12.87 -33.45 8.49
C ASP A 435 11.75 -34.06 9.35
N TYR A 436 10.52 -33.57 9.23
CA TYR A 436 9.42 -34.05 10.04
C TYR A 436 8.85 -35.36 9.49
N GLY A 437 8.71 -36.37 10.36
CA GLY A 437 8.21 -37.68 9.97
C GLY A 437 6.75 -37.76 9.53
N TYR A 438 6.02 -36.68 9.70
CA TYR A 438 4.68 -36.52 9.15
C TYR A 438 4.64 -35.85 7.77
N VAL A 439 5.79 -35.37 7.29
CA VAL A 439 6.00 -34.99 5.90
C VAL A 439 6.55 -36.22 5.21
N ASP A 440 7.87 -36.45 5.31
CA ASP A 440 8.57 -37.57 4.67
C ASP A 440 9.81 -38.05 5.47
N ASN A 441 10.10 -37.51 6.68
CA ASN A 441 11.36 -37.63 7.47
C ASN A 441 12.63 -37.12 6.77
N THR A 442 12.75 -37.36 5.48
CA THR A 442 13.81 -36.86 4.60
C THR A 442 13.19 -36.54 3.25
N PRO A 443 13.68 -35.51 2.53
CA PRO A 443 13.22 -35.24 1.17
C PRO A 443 13.23 -36.50 0.30
N VAL A 444 12.10 -36.80 -0.32
CA VAL A 444 12.01 -37.87 -1.33
C VAL A 444 12.52 -37.32 -2.65
N GLU A 445 13.50 -38.00 -3.26
CA GLU A 445 14.11 -37.66 -4.55
C GLU A 445 13.78 -38.76 -5.57
N PRO A 446 12.65 -38.66 -6.31
CA PRO A 446 12.31 -39.61 -7.36
C PRO A 446 13.34 -39.58 -8.49
N LYS A 447 13.44 -40.69 -9.25
CA LYS A 447 14.33 -40.76 -10.42
C LYS A 447 14.08 -39.59 -11.39
N GLY A 448 15.14 -38.86 -11.76
CA GLY A 448 15.10 -37.71 -12.66
C GLY A 448 14.84 -36.36 -11.96
N PHE A 449 14.77 -36.35 -10.62
CA PHE A 449 14.56 -35.16 -9.82
C PHE A 449 15.51 -35.11 -8.62
N THR A 450 15.99 -33.92 -8.32
CA THR A 450 16.89 -33.66 -7.20
C THR A 450 16.25 -32.68 -6.21
N TYR A 451 16.47 -32.94 -4.90
CA TYR A 451 16.13 -32.01 -3.83
C TYR A 451 16.96 -30.74 -3.90
N VAL A 452 16.29 -29.59 -3.90
CA VAL A 452 16.94 -28.29 -3.87
C VAL A 452 16.92 -27.75 -2.45
N PRO A 453 18.07 -27.73 -1.75
CA PRO A 453 18.11 -27.30 -0.36
C PRO A 453 17.95 -25.79 -0.22
N ILE A 454 17.26 -25.41 0.86
CA ILE A 454 17.02 -24.02 1.29
C ILE A 454 17.59 -23.81 2.70
N GLY A 455 17.92 -22.56 3.04
CA GLY A 455 18.51 -22.23 4.33
C GLY A 455 19.93 -22.76 4.55
N ARG A 456 20.44 -22.50 5.75
CA ARG A 456 21.78 -22.87 6.20
C ARG A 456 21.80 -24.33 6.66
N HIS A 457 22.88 -25.04 6.34
CA HIS A 457 23.08 -26.42 6.79
C HIS A 457 23.48 -26.44 8.26
N ASN A 458 22.83 -27.32 9.03
CA ASN A 458 23.23 -27.58 10.40
C ASN A 458 24.51 -28.44 10.40
N SER A 459 25.64 -27.81 10.70
CA SER A 459 26.95 -28.47 10.68
C SER A 459 26.96 -29.71 11.59
N GLY A 460 27.56 -30.80 11.12
CA GLY A 460 27.58 -32.08 11.83
C GLY A 460 26.28 -32.89 11.77
N GLN A 461 25.30 -32.47 10.96
CA GLN A 461 24.06 -33.21 10.71
C GLN A 461 23.92 -33.61 9.23
N SER A 462 22.91 -34.44 8.93
CA SER A 462 22.47 -34.74 7.56
C SER A 462 22.31 -33.47 6.72
N VAL A 463 22.59 -33.56 5.42
CA VAL A 463 22.51 -32.45 4.46
C VAL A 463 21.11 -31.83 4.34
N HIS A 464 20.07 -32.55 4.77
CA HIS A 464 18.67 -32.08 4.77
C HIS A 464 18.31 -31.31 6.05
N LYS A 465 19.12 -31.41 7.12
CA LYS A 465 18.89 -30.64 8.35
C LYS A 465 19.34 -29.20 8.15
N ARG A 466 18.35 -28.33 7.97
CA ARG A 466 18.54 -26.92 7.65
C ARG A 466 17.90 -26.01 8.69
N TYR A 467 18.26 -24.73 8.69
CA TYR A 467 17.67 -23.67 9.51
C TYR A 467 17.82 -22.33 8.77
N LEU A 468 16.98 -21.35 9.10
CA LEU A 468 17.08 -20.02 8.50
C LEU A 468 18.19 -19.20 9.18
N PRO A 469 18.77 -18.20 8.50
CA PRO A 469 19.65 -17.24 9.16
C PRO A 469 18.93 -16.50 10.29
N ASP A 470 19.68 -16.15 11.33
CA ASP A 470 19.27 -15.19 12.35
C ASP A 470 20.31 -14.05 12.40
N PRO A 471 19.92 -12.79 12.10
CA PRO A 471 18.58 -12.38 11.64
C PRO A 471 18.26 -12.89 10.23
N MET A 472 16.97 -13.11 9.96
CA MET A 472 16.41 -13.28 8.62
C MET A 472 16.04 -11.89 8.08
N VAL A 473 16.58 -11.51 6.92
CA VAL A 473 16.36 -10.17 6.34
C VAL A 473 15.61 -10.29 5.01
N VAL A 474 14.58 -9.46 4.84
CA VAL A 474 13.86 -9.30 3.56
C VAL A 474 13.74 -7.82 3.22
N GLU A 475 14.32 -7.44 2.09
CA GLU A 475 14.31 -6.07 1.58
C GLU A 475 13.47 -5.99 0.31
N GLY A 476 12.37 -5.23 0.36
CA GLY A 476 11.47 -5.09 -0.77
C GLY A 476 10.04 -4.68 -0.40
N ALA A 477 9.25 -4.36 -1.41
CA ALA A 477 7.82 -4.12 -1.28
C ALA A 477 7.05 -5.43 -1.36
N ILE A 478 6.21 -5.72 -0.37
CA ILE A 478 5.50 -6.99 -0.22
C ILE A 478 4.00 -6.73 -0.28
N THR A 479 3.30 -7.26 -1.27
CA THR A 479 1.83 -7.14 -1.40
C THR A 479 1.18 -8.52 -1.43
N VAL A 480 0.26 -8.80 -0.51
CA VAL A 480 -0.36 -10.11 -0.29
C VAL A 480 -1.89 -9.97 -0.37
N GLY A 481 -2.48 -10.37 -1.50
CA GLY A 481 -3.91 -10.22 -1.76
C GLY A 481 -4.79 -11.31 -1.14
N GLY A 482 -4.30 -12.54 -1.03
CA GLY A 482 -5.07 -13.67 -0.49
C GLY A 482 -4.70 -14.05 0.94
N GLY A 483 -3.84 -13.31 1.61
CA GLY A 483 -3.41 -13.68 2.95
C GLY A 483 -2.45 -12.66 3.54
N GLY A 484 -1.48 -13.16 4.29
CA GLY A 484 -0.58 -12.32 5.07
C GLY A 484 0.88 -12.57 4.86
N TRP A 485 1.67 -11.55 5.17
CA TRP A 485 3.11 -11.65 5.31
C TRP A 485 3.47 -12.37 6.61
N GLY A 486 4.50 -13.22 6.59
CA GLY A 486 5.05 -13.79 7.82
C GLY A 486 5.78 -15.09 7.61
N ALA A 487 5.71 -15.99 8.58
CA ALA A 487 6.39 -17.27 8.55
C ALA A 487 5.43 -18.45 8.48
N GLU A 488 5.83 -19.48 7.75
CA GLU A 488 5.18 -20.80 7.80
C GLU A 488 5.71 -21.62 8.98
N ASN A 489 4.94 -22.64 9.36
CA ASN A 489 5.29 -23.62 10.39
C ASN A 489 5.57 -23.07 11.80
N VAL A 490 5.21 -21.82 12.09
CA VAL A 490 5.15 -21.32 13.46
C VAL A 490 4.23 -22.22 14.29
N LYS A 491 4.72 -22.64 15.45
CA LYS A 491 4.09 -23.59 16.36
C LYS A 491 2.66 -23.19 16.67
N ARG A 492 1.74 -24.13 16.47
CA ARG A 492 0.33 -23.99 16.83
C ARG A 492 -0.07 -25.15 17.74
N GLY A 493 -0.26 -24.84 19.02
CA GLY A 493 -0.49 -25.85 20.05
C GLY A 493 0.76 -26.72 20.29
N TRP A 494 0.60 -28.04 20.23
CA TRP A 494 1.65 -29.03 20.48
C TRP A 494 2.31 -29.54 19.20
N TYR A 495 1.91 -29.02 18.04
CA TYR A 495 2.27 -29.58 16.74
C TYR A 495 3.07 -28.59 15.89
N GLY A 496 4.15 -29.11 15.30
CA GLY A 496 5.03 -28.35 14.43
C GLY A 496 5.76 -27.23 15.17
N GLY A 497 6.74 -26.68 14.48
CA GLY A 497 7.45 -25.49 14.86
C GLY A 497 8.42 -25.14 13.74
N ARG A 498 8.92 -23.91 13.72
CA ARG A 498 10.11 -23.64 12.91
C ARG A 498 11.31 -24.25 13.60
N LYS A 499 12.39 -24.37 12.84
CA LYS A 499 13.70 -24.66 13.39
C LYS A 499 14.48 -23.37 13.59
N GLU A 500 14.58 -22.95 14.83
CA GLU A 500 15.25 -21.74 15.26
C GLU A 500 16.78 -21.89 15.22
N ALA A 501 17.48 -20.77 15.04
CA ALA A 501 18.93 -20.74 14.89
C ALA A 501 19.66 -20.44 16.21
N SER A 502 19.16 -19.49 17.01
CA SER A 502 19.93 -18.86 18.11
C SER A 502 19.22 -18.88 19.47
N GLY A 503 18.03 -19.49 19.57
CA GLY A 503 17.26 -19.50 20.82
C GLY A 503 15.80 -19.91 20.61
N PRO A 504 14.87 -19.51 21.49
CA PRO A 504 13.44 -19.81 21.35
C PRO A 504 12.74 -18.97 20.28
N THR A 505 13.36 -17.90 19.79
CA THR A 505 12.87 -16.97 18.76
C THR A 505 14.04 -16.44 17.95
N ASP A 506 13.91 -16.38 16.62
CA ASP A 506 14.85 -15.67 15.74
C ASP A 506 14.37 -14.21 15.51
N VAL A 507 15.15 -13.38 14.81
CA VAL A 507 14.73 -12.03 14.38
C VAL A 507 14.35 -12.03 12.90
N LEU A 508 13.18 -11.44 12.57
CA LEU A 508 12.77 -11.15 11.20
C LEU A 508 12.82 -9.63 10.96
N ILE A 509 13.74 -9.22 10.11
CA ILE A 509 13.92 -7.83 9.68
C ILE A 509 13.29 -7.65 8.31
N VAL A 510 12.37 -6.69 8.20
CA VAL A 510 11.84 -6.23 6.91
C VAL A 510 12.24 -4.79 6.70
N ARG A 511 12.85 -4.48 5.55
CA ARG A 511 13.18 -3.11 5.14
C ARG A 511 12.49 -2.86 3.81
N GLY A 512 11.38 -2.14 3.82
CA GLY A 512 10.51 -2.14 2.66
C GLY A 512 9.12 -1.57 2.91
N THR A 513 8.13 -2.19 2.28
CA THR A 513 6.71 -1.95 2.52
C THR A 513 5.96 -3.28 2.60
N ILE A 514 4.82 -3.30 3.28
CA ILE A 514 3.96 -4.48 3.45
C ILE A 514 2.51 -4.07 3.16
N SER A 515 1.81 -4.78 2.30
CA SER A 515 0.36 -4.68 2.16
C SER A 515 -0.19 -6.10 2.29
N GLU A 516 -1.05 -6.34 3.26
CA GLU A 516 -1.62 -7.68 3.49
C GLU A 516 -3.13 -7.64 3.71
N ALA A 517 -3.86 -8.50 3.01
CA ALA A 517 -5.31 -8.59 3.16
C ALA A 517 -5.70 -9.09 4.55
N VAL A 518 -4.89 -9.99 5.11
CA VAL A 518 -5.09 -10.58 6.43
C VAL A 518 -3.74 -10.77 7.09
N ARG A 519 -3.61 -10.44 8.38
CA ARG A 519 -2.32 -10.55 9.07
C ARG A 519 -1.76 -11.97 9.04
N GLY A 520 -0.48 -12.10 8.69
CA GLY A 520 0.22 -13.38 8.79
C GLY A 520 0.82 -13.65 10.17
N VAL A 521 1.07 -14.94 10.47
CA VAL A 521 1.75 -15.35 11.71
C VAL A 521 3.24 -15.19 11.54
N VAL A 522 3.89 -14.60 12.53
CA VAL A 522 5.35 -14.39 12.53
C VAL A 522 6.00 -15.06 13.75
N GLY A 523 5.33 -15.09 14.90
CA GLY A 523 5.78 -15.76 16.12
C GLY A 523 4.95 -15.37 17.34
N LEU A 524 5.23 -16.01 18.48
CA LEU A 524 4.79 -15.58 19.81
C LEU A 524 6.05 -15.30 20.64
N ILE A 525 6.11 -14.21 21.39
CA ILE A 525 7.28 -13.88 22.21
C ILE A 525 7.66 -15.04 23.13
N GLY A 526 8.96 -15.35 23.18
CA GLY A 526 9.51 -16.41 24.02
C GLY A 526 9.08 -17.81 23.60
N ARG A 527 8.57 -17.98 22.38
CA ARG A 527 8.18 -19.26 21.76
C ARG A 527 8.61 -19.26 20.31
N ASP A 528 8.54 -20.43 19.69
CA ASP A 528 8.81 -20.61 18.26
C ASP A 528 8.20 -19.49 17.37
N GLY A 529 9.04 -18.95 16.49
CA GLY A 529 8.71 -17.87 15.58
C GLY A 529 9.81 -16.79 15.48
N PHE A 530 9.41 -15.59 15.11
CA PHE A 530 10.28 -14.42 14.98
C PHE A 530 9.82 -13.24 15.83
N THR A 531 10.78 -12.50 16.36
CA THR A 531 10.60 -11.11 16.81
C THR A 531 10.77 -10.17 15.62
N LYS A 532 9.83 -9.24 15.43
CA LYS A 532 9.73 -8.40 14.22
C LYS A 532 10.48 -7.08 14.37
N GLN A 533 11.23 -6.70 13.33
CA GLN A 533 11.76 -5.35 13.17
C GLN A 533 11.49 -4.84 11.76
N TYR A 534 10.51 -3.96 11.61
CA TYR A 534 10.04 -3.48 10.32
C TYR A 534 10.38 -2.01 10.15
N TYR A 535 11.01 -1.72 9.01
CA TYR A 535 11.49 -0.41 8.66
C TYR A 535 10.97 -0.01 7.29
N LEU A 536 10.41 1.20 7.17
CA LEU A 536 10.01 1.76 5.89
C LEU A 536 11.24 2.06 5.03
N ASP A 537 11.22 1.56 3.80
CA ASP A 537 12.07 2.05 2.72
C ASP A 537 11.32 3.13 1.94
N GLU A 538 11.65 4.39 2.20
CA GLU A 538 10.99 5.56 1.61
C GLU A 538 11.18 5.65 0.10
N ARG A 539 12.20 5.00 -0.47
CA ARG A 539 12.42 4.94 -1.93
C ARG A 539 11.27 4.26 -2.65
N LEU A 540 10.59 3.32 -1.97
CA LEU A 540 9.48 2.56 -2.55
C LEU A 540 8.24 3.43 -2.78
N LEU A 541 8.18 4.64 -2.20
CA LEU A 541 7.05 5.58 -2.38
C LEU A 541 6.92 6.10 -3.82
N GLU A 542 7.99 6.04 -4.62
CA GLU A 542 8.00 6.42 -6.04
C GLU A 542 7.51 5.30 -6.98
N GLY A 543 7.01 4.19 -6.43
CA GLY A 543 6.54 3.07 -7.22
C GLY A 543 7.53 1.92 -7.26
N VAL A 544 6.96 0.71 -7.26
CA VAL A 544 7.72 -0.53 -7.41
C VAL A 544 7.59 -0.99 -8.86
N LEU A 545 8.24 -0.24 -9.74
CA LEU A 545 8.53 -0.68 -11.13
C LEU A 545 7.27 -0.81 -11.98
N PRO A 546 7.37 -1.01 -13.31
CA PRO A 546 6.21 -0.82 -14.16
C PRO A 546 5.11 -1.81 -13.75
N GLY A 547 3.88 -1.34 -13.54
CA GLY A 547 2.75 -2.15 -13.08
C GLY A 547 1.79 -1.42 -12.13
N ASP A 548 2.25 -0.41 -11.40
CA ASP A 548 1.44 0.42 -10.48
C ASP A 548 0.56 -0.40 -9.50
N ILE A 549 1.19 -1.05 -8.52
CA ILE A 549 0.51 -2.02 -7.65
C ILE A 549 0.22 -1.43 -6.25
N TRP A 550 -0.37 -0.24 -6.26
CA TRP A 550 -0.81 0.48 -5.06
C TRP A 550 -2.30 0.27 -4.81
N LEU A 551 -2.67 -0.11 -3.58
CA LEU A 551 -4.03 -0.57 -3.25
C LEU A 551 -4.79 0.34 -2.28
N LYS A 552 -4.24 1.51 -1.96
CA LYS A 552 -4.90 2.44 -1.03
C LYS A 552 -6.00 3.24 -1.73
N GLY A 553 -7.21 3.27 -1.20
CA GLY A 553 -8.30 4.04 -1.83
C GLY A 553 -8.12 5.58 -1.77
N LYS A 554 -7.25 6.08 -0.89
CA LYS A 554 -7.10 7.52 -0.64
C LYS A 554 -6.13 8.18 -1.62
N TYR A 555 -6.50 9.34 -2.15
CA TYR A 555 -5.62 10.21 -2.96
C TYR A 555 -5.20 11.44 -2.15
N ILE A 556 -3.95 11.85 -2.30
CA ILE A 556 -3.36 13.00 -1.60
C ILE A 556 -2.68 13.94 -2.61
N PRO A 557 -2.65 15.25 -2.34
CA PRO A 557 -1.86 16.19 -3.14
C PRO A 557 -0.38 15.78 -3.16
N ALA A 558 0.23 15.86 -4.33
CA ALA A 558 1.68 15.79 -4.48
C ALA A 558 2.31 17.03 -3.79
N PRO A 559 3.52 16.90 -3.22
CA PRO A 559 4.25 18.04 -2.68
C PRO A 559 4.36 19.17 -3.72
N ALA A 560 4.01 20.40 -3.33
CA ALA A 560 3.94 21.58 -4.21
C ALA A 560 3.01 21.43 -5.45
N GLY A 561 2.13 20.43 -5.47
CA GLY A 561 1.22 20.15 -6.58
C GLY A 561 -0.09 20.93 -6.56
N TRP A 562 -0.33 21.79 -5.56
CA TRP A 562 -1.56 22.56 -5.39
C TRP A 562 -1.40 23.99 -5.93
N ASN A 563 -2.28 24.38 -6.85
CA ASN A 563 -2.34 25.74 -7.37
C ASN A 563 -3.79 26.25 -7.35
N ASP A 564 -4.00 27.41 -6.73
CA ASP A 564 -5.24 28.19 -6.80
C ASP A 564 -4.94 29.49 -7.54
N TYR A 565 -5.67 29.74 -8.62
CA TYR A 565 -5.50 30.94 -9.42
C TYR A 565 -6.81 31.42 -10.03
N ARG A 566 -6.80 32.70 -10.43
CA ARG A 566 -7.84 33.27 -11.30
C ARG A 566 -7.37 33.06 -12.75
N PRO A 567 -8.17 32.43 -13.62
CA PRO A 567 -7.79 32.25 -15.02
C PRO A 567 -7.63 33.57 -15.78
#